data_AF-A0A8J7N5N0-F1
#
_entry.id   AF-A0A8J7N5N0-F1
#
_cell.length_a   1.000
_cell.length_b   1.000
_cell.length_c   1.000
_cell.angle_alpha   90.00
_cell.angle_beta   90.00
_cell.angle_gamma   90.00
#
_symmetry.space_group_name_H-M   'P 1'
#
loop_
_entity.id
_entity.type
_entity.pdbx_description
1 polymer ?
#
loop_
_entity_poly.entity_id
_entity_poly.type
_entity_poly.pdbx_seq_one_letter_code
_entity_poly.pdbx_strand_id
1 'polypeptide(L)'
;MLRIDDTITLQDWELTEQFIRASGPGGQNVNKVATAVELRFEAARSPSLPEALKARLKRLAGRRWTEEGAIVLKVDETRSQARNREIARDRLAELIRAAAVV
;
A
#
# COMPACT_ATOMS: atom_id res chain seq x y z
N MET A 1 13.17 1.31 3.40
CA MET A 1 12.45 2.25 4.28
C MET A 1 11.58 3.15 3.42
N LEU A 2 10.40 3.56 3.90
CA LEU A 2 9.50 4.51 3.24
C LEU A 2 9.28 5.72 4.14
N ARG A 3 9.80 6.89 3.74
CA ARG A 3 9.61 8.14 4.48
C ARG A 3 8.27 8.78 4.10
N ILE A 4 7.47 9.11 5.11
CA ILE A 4 6.15 9.73 4.93
C ILE A 4 6.26 11.25 5.09
N ASP A 5 6.90 11.67 6.19
CA ASP A 5 7.23 13.05 6.54
C ASP A 5 8.52 13.11 7.41
N ASP A 6 8.73 14.20 8.15
CA ASP A 6 9.90 14.37 9.03
C ASP A 6 9.85 13.51 10.31
N THR A 7 8.67 13.03 10.68
CA THR A 7 8.41 12.32 11.93
C THR A 7 8.05 10.85 11.73
N ILE A 8 7.46 10.50 10.58
CA ILE A 8 6.99 9.16 10.27
C ILE A 8 7.84 8.55 9.16
N THR A 9 8.53 7.46 9.50
CA THR A 9 9.28 6.63 8.53
C THR A 9 8.97 5.17 8.78
N LEU A 10 8.44 4.49 7.77
CA LEU A 10 8.15 3.07 7.82
C LEU A 10 9.39 2.25 7.48
N GLN A 11 9.62 1.20 8.26
CA GLN A 11 10.68 0.24 8.04
C GLN A 11 10.28 -0.80 6.98
N ASP A 12 11.25 -1.41 6.31
CA ASP A 12 10.96 -2.40 5.26
C ASP A 12 10.21 -3.62 5.80
N TRP A 13 10.43 -4.02 7.05
CA TRP A 13 9.73 -5.14 7.68
C TRP A 13 8.24 -4.86 7.95
N GLU A 14 7.81 -3.60 7.92
CA GLU A 14 6.40 -3.23 8.04
C GLU A 14 5.64 -3.40 6.72
N LEU A 15 6.37 -3.56 5.60
CA LEU A 15 5.86 -3.55 4.24
C LEU A 15 6.16 -4.87 3.53
N THR A 16 5.11 -5.53 3.03
CA THR A 16 5.25 -6.67 2.12
C THR A 16 4.75 -6.29 0.74
N GLU A 17 5.50 -6.61 -0.30
CA GLU A 17 5.16 -6.32 -1.69
C GLU A 17 5.19 -7.62 -2.49
N GLN A 18 4.11 -7.90 -3.21
CA GLN A 18 3.98 -9.09 -4.04
C GLN A 18 3.54 -8.71 -5.45
N PHE A 19 4.20 -9.29 -6.45
CA PHE A 19 3.79 -9.13 -7.84
C PHE A 19 2.74 -10.16 -8.20
N ILE A 20 1.60 -9.69 -8.69
CA ILE A 20 0.46 -10.53 -9.05
C ILE A 20 0.12 -10.35 -10.53
N ARG A 21 -0.68 -11.27 -11.09
CA ARG A 21 -1.19 -11.12 -12.45
C ARG A 21 -2.17 -9.95 -12.48
N ALA A 22 -1.97 -9.03 -13.42
CA ALA A 22 -2.86 -7.89 -13.62
C ALA A 22 -4.26 -8.40 -14.03
N SER A 23 -5.30 -7.95 -13.34
CA SER A 23 -6.67 -8.37 -13.62
C SER A 23 -7.12 -7.75 -14.96
N GLY A 24 -7.52 -8.57 -15.93
CA GLY A 24 -8.15 -8.08 -17.15
C GLY A 24 -8.87 -9.23 -17.85
N PRO A 25 -10.05 -8.99 -18.46
CA PRO A 25 -10.83 -10.03 -19.12
C PRO A 25 -9.98 -10.69 -20.22
N GLY A 26 -9.89 -12.01 -20.16
CA GLY A 26 -9.09 -12.82 -21.07
C GLY A 26 -9.62 -12.72 -22.50
N GLY A 27 -8.94 -11.93 -23.32
CA GLY A 27 -9.04 -11.91 -24.77
C GLY A 27 -7.70 -12.33 -25.37
N GLN A 28 -7.76 -13.07 -26.47
CA GLN A 28 -6.66 -13.81 -27.11
C GLN A 28 -5.33 -13.02 -27.18
N ASN A 29 -4.23 -13.68 -26.77
CA ASN A 29 -2.82 -13.25 -26.81
C ASN A 29 -2.34 -12.27 -25.72
N VAL A 30 -2.62 -12.58 -24.45
CA VAL A 30 -2.04 -11.84 -23.31
C VAL A 30 -0.91 -12.65 -22.66
N ASN A 31 0.32 -12.47 -23.16
CA ASN A 31 1.52 -12.69 -22.36
C ASN A 31 1.60 -11.61 -21.26
N LYS A 32 0.63 -11.56 -20.34
CA LYS A 32 0.65 -10.62 -19.20
C LYS A 32 1.74 -11.09 -18.24
N VAL A 33 2.92 -10.49 -18.37
CA VAL A 33 3.85 -10.37 -17.25
C VAL A 33 3.07 -9.90 -16.02
N ALA A 34 3.39 -10.46 -14.86
CA ALA A 34 2.78 -10.12 -13.57
C ALA A 34 3.17 -8.70 -13.15
N THR A 35 2.64 -7.68 -13.84
CA THR A 35 3.03 -6.27 -13.61
C THR A 35 2.34 -5.67 -12.41
N ALA A 36 1.22 -6.24 -11.97
CA ALA A 36 0.46 -5.71 -10.84
C ALA A 36 1.21 -5.93 -9.54
N VAL A 37 1.07 -4.99 -8.61
CA VAL A 37 1.67 -5.02 -7.27
C VAL A 37 0.56 -5.02 -6.24
N GLU A 38 0.65 -5.96 -5.30
CA GLU A 38 -0.06 -5.90 -4.03
C GLU A 38 0.93 -5.47 -2.94
N LEU A 39 0.64 -4.37 -2.27
CA LEU A 39 1.39 -3.84 -1.15
C LEU A 39 0.55 -4.02 0.11
N ARG A 40 1.13 -4.68 1.12
CA ARG A 40 0.55 -4.87 2.44
C ARG A 40 1.40 -4.14 3.48
N PHE A 41 0.74 -3.33 4.32
CA PHE A 41 1.36 -2.61 5.42
C PHE A 41 0.72 -3.00 6.75
N GLU A 42 1.50 -3.48 7.73
CA GLU A 42 1.04 -3.93 9.06
C GLU A 42 0.72 -2.75 10.01
N ALA A 43 -0.24 -1.92 9.61
CA ALA A 43 -0.55 -0.63 10.23
C ALA A 43 -0.85 -0.68 11.74
N ALA A 44 -1.60 -1.68 12.21
CA ALA A 44 -1.97 -1.81 13.62
C ALA A 44 -0.76 -2.08 14.52
N ARG A 45 0.21 -2.85 14.02
CA ARG A 45 1.42 -3.25 14.75
C ARG A 45 2.60 -2.33 14.51
N SER A 46 2.44 -1.34 13.63
CA SER A 46 3.46 -0.36 13.32
C SER A 46 3.89 0.44 14.56
N PRO A 47 5.19 0.42 14.93
CA PRO A 47 5.74 1.29 15.97
C PRO A 47 5.94 2.72 15.44
N SER A 48 5.93 2.90 14.13
CA SER A 48 6.12 4.17 13.42
C SER A 48 4.88 5.06 13.44
N LEU A 49 3.72 4.54 13.89
CA LEU A 49 2.46 5.26 13.95
C LEU A 49 1.94 5.40 15.39
N PRO A 50 1.62 6.61 15.88
CA PRO A 50 0.91 6.79 17.14
C PRO A 50 -0.50 6.20 17.11
N GLU A 51 -1.05 5.78 18.26
CA GLU A 51 -2.38 5.18 18.36
C GLU A 51 -3.50 6.07 17.80
N ALA A 52 -3.44 7.38 18.04
CA ALA A 52 -4.39 8.34 17.48
C ALA A 52 -4.35 8.38 15.96
N LEU A 53 -3.16 8.26 15.36
CA LEU A 53 -2.97 8.21 13.92
C LEU A 53 -3.51 6.89 13.34
N LYS A 54 -3.24 5.75 13.99
CA LYS A 54 -3.79 4.45 13.59
C LYS A 54 -5.32 4.47 13.55
N ALA A 55 -5.97 5.08 14.53
CA ALA A 55 -7.44 5.18 14.57
C ALA A 55 -8.01 5.98 13.39
N ARG A 56 -7.36 7.10 13.01
CA ARG A 56 -7.74 7.92 11.84
C ARG A 56 -7.44 7.19 10.55
N LEU A 57 -6.26 6.59 10.46
CA LEU A 57 -5.83 5.82 9.30
C LEU A 57 -6.77 4.65 9.03
N LYS A 58 -7.23 3.93 10.06
CA LYS A 58 -8.25 2.88 9.94
C LYS A 58 -9.54 3.38 9.32
N ARG A 59 -10.03 4.56 9.74
CA ARG A 59 -11.21 5.20 9.15
C ARG A 59 -11.01 5.58 7.68
N LEU A 60 -9.87 6.17 7.32
CA LEU A 60 -9.56 6.60 5.96
C LEU A 60 -9.26 5.43 5.01
N ALA A 61 -8.62 4.37 5.52
CA ALA A 61 -8.33 3.17 4.75
C ALA A 61 -9.63 2.44 4.35
N GLY A 62 -10.64 2.46 5.21
CA GLY A 62 -11.94 1.85 4.96
C GLY A 62 -11.81 0.37 4.61
N ARG A 63 -12.34 -0.03 3.45
CA ARG A 63 -12.28 -1.42 2.96
C ARG A 63 -10.87 -1.96 2.71
N ARG A 64 -9.86 -1.10 2.63
CA ARG A 64 -8.45 -1.50 2.49
C ARG A 64 -7.85 -1.97 3.81
N TRP A 65 -8.48 -1.66 4.94
CA TRP A 65 -8.07 -2.11 6.25
C TRP A 65 -8.60 -3.53 6.52
N THR A 66 -7.70 -4.48 6.75
CA THR A 66 -8.05 -5.88 7.03
C THR A 66 -8.43 -6.07 8.50
N GLU A 67 -9.12 -7.17 8.80
CA GLU A 67 -9.46 -7.55 10.18
C GLU A 67 -8.22 -7.76 11.05
N GLU A 68 -7.11 -8.23 10.44
CA GLU A 68 -5.82 -8.40 11.11
C GLU A 68 -5.08 -7.09 11.41
N GLY A 69 -5.59 -5.95 10.92
CA GLY A 69 -4.99 -4.65 11.15
C GLY A 69 -3.95 -4.21 10.12
N ALA A 70 -3.99 -4.78 8.92
CA ALA A 70 -3.13 -4.38 7.81
C ALA A 70 -3.86 -3.50 6.79
N ILE A 71 -3.13 -2.71 6.02
CA ILE A 71 -3.65 -2.00 4.84
C ILE A 71 -3.15 -2.72 3.60
N VAL A 72 -4.07 -3.10 2.71
CA VAL A 72 -3.74 -3.75 1.44
C VAL A 72 -4.08 -2.82 0.27
N LEU A 73 -3.09 -2.56 -0.59
CA LEU A 73 -3.20 -1.76 -1.80
C LEU A 73 -2.84 -2.62 -3.01
N LYS A 74 -3.70 -2.62 -4.01
CA LYS A 74 -3.42 -3.23 -5.31
C LYS A 74 -3.25 -2.14 -6.37
N VAL A 75 -2.19 -2.24 -7.16
CA VAL A 75 -1.87 -1.30 -8.24
C VAL A 75 -1.48 -2.07 -9.49
N ASP A 76 -2.19 -1.82 -10.60
CA ASP A 76 -1.95 -2.43 -11.90
C ASP A 76 -2.06 -1.43 -13.06
N GLU A 77 -1.75 -0.16 -12.79
CA GLU A 77 -1.92 0.97 -13.72
C GLU A 77 -0.98 0.93 -14.93
N THR A 78 0.20 0.32 -14.78
CA THR A 78 1.24 0.34 -15.81
C THR A 78 1.71 -1.05 -16.19
N ARG A 79 2.41 -1.13 -17.33
CA ARG A 79 3.12 -2.33 -17.78
C ARG A 79 4.45 -2.60 -17.07
N SER A 80 4.83 -1.78 -16.08
CA SER A 80 6.10 -1.90 -15.35
C SER A 80 5.85 -2.25 -13.89
N GLN A 81 6.42 -3.37 -13.44
CA GLN A 81 6.42 -3.79 -12.04
C GLN A 81 7.01 -2.71 -11.12
N ALA A 82 8.16 -2.16 -11.51
CA ALA A 82 8.83 -1.11 -10.75
C ALA A 82 7.94 0.14 -10.61
N ARG A 83 7.29 0.55 -11.71
CA ARG A 83 6.42 1.73 -11.69
C ARG A 83 5.17 1.52 -10.84
N ASN A 84 4.56 0.34 -10.92
CA ASN A 84 3.40 0.00 -10.08
C ASN A 84 3.77 -0.08 -8.60
N ARG A 85 5.00 -0.52 -8.27
CA ARG A 85 5.52 -0.51 -6.90
C ARG A 85 5.67 0.90 -6.36
N GLU A 86 6.23 1.82 -7.15
CA GLU A 86 6.34 3.24 -6.76
C GLU A 86 4.96 3.84 -6.48
N ILE A 87 4.00 3.65 -7.39
CA ILE A 87 2.63 4.13 -7.23
C ILE A 87 1.97 3.55 -5.96
N ALA A 88 2.18 2.26 -5.66
CA ALA A 88 1.64 1.64 -4.45
C ALA A 88 2.20 2.29 -3.17
N ARG A 89 3.49 2.60 -3.15
CA ARG A 89 4.16 3.28 -2.03
C ARG A 89 3.67 4.72 -1.88
N ASP A 90 3.54 5.44 -3.00
CA ASP A 90 3.06 6.82 -3.00
C ASP A 90 1.63 6.90 -2.46
N ARG A 91 0.74 6.02 -2.92
CA ARG A 91 -0.64 5.92 -2.42
C ARG A 91 -0.70 5.60 -0.93
N LEU A 92 0.17 4.71 -0.44
CA LEU A 92 0.26 4.45 1.00
C LEU A 92 0.71 5.70 1.76
N ALA A 93 1.74 6.39 1.25
CA ALA A 93 2.28 7.58 1.89
C ALA A 93 1.26 8.73 1.94
N GLU A 94 0.53 8.96 0.85
CA GLU A 94 -0.56 9.92 0.81
C GLU A 94 -1.67 9.59 1.81
N LEU A 95 -2.06 8.31 1.93
CA LEU A 95 -3.08 7.88 2.87
C LEU A 95 -2.65 8.13 4.33
N ILE A 96 -1.38 7.87 4.66
CA ILE A 96 -0.83 8.13 6.01
C ILE A 96 -0.74 9.63 6.27
N ARG A 97 -0.26 10.43 5.29
CA ARG A 97 -0.22 11.89 5.40
C ARG A 97 -1.61 12.48 5.64
N ALA A 98 -2.62 12.02 4.91
CA ALA A 98 -4.01 12.46 5.12
C ALA A 98 -4.54 12.13 6.52
N ALA A 99 -4.07 11.03 7.14
CA ALA A 99 -4.41 10.70 8.51
C ALA A 99 -3.66 11.54 9.56
N ALA A 100 -2.48 12.06 9.21
CA ALA A 100 -1.60 12.84 10.07
C ALA A 100 -2.02 14.32 10.17
N VAL A 101 -2.74 14.85 9.18
CA VAL A 101 -3.36 16.18 9.26
C VAL A 101 -4.43 16.17 10.35
N VAL A 102 -4.33 17.09 11.30
CA VAL A 102 -5.29 17.32 12.41
C VAL A 102 -6.14 18.53 12.06
#